data_AF-A0AAU6LKS3-F1
#
_entry.id   AF-A0AAU6LKS3-F1
#
_cell.length_a   1.000
_cell.length_b   1.000
_cell.length_c   1.000
_cell.angle_alpha   90.00
_cell.angle_beta   90.00
_cell.angle_gamma   90.00
#
_symmetry.space_group_name_H-M   'P 1'
#
loop_
_entity.id
_entity.type
_entity.pdbx_description
1 polymer ?
#
loop_
_entity_poly.entity_id
_entity_poly.type
_entity_poly.pdbx_seq_one_letter_code
_entity_poly.pdbx_strand_id
1 'polypeptide(L)' 'MSAPVPGPDPNKASQHHGGVPPGETPPGESSTGAGAGPYRPLTRGWGKGPLVVICLVALSCALFFLAYAIMLNI' A
#
# COMPACT_ATOMS: atom_id res chain seq x y z
N MET A 1 36.87 8.63 49.61
CA MET A 1 35.55 8.45 48.97
C MET A 1 34.56 9.25 49.82
N SER A 2 33.73 10.20 49.37
CA SER A 2 32.99 10.36 48.11
C SER A 2 32.78 11.85 47.78
N ALA A 3 32.70 12.21 46.50
CA ALA A 3 32.38 13.57 46.04
C ALA A 3 30.88 13.90 46.25
N PRO A 4 30.50 15.18 46.42
CA PRO A 4 29.09 15.58 46.50
C PRO A 4 28.42 15.43 45.12
N VAL A 5 27.26 14.77 45.07
CA VAL A 5 26.44 14.67 43.86
C VAL A 5 25.68 16.00 43.67
N PRO A 6 25.85 16.74 42.55
CA PRO A 6 25.06 17.93 42.29
C PRO A 6 23.61 17.53 41.98
N GLY A 7 22.67 18.01 42.79
CA GLY A 7 21.23 17.84 42.55
C GLY A 7 20.73 18.69 41.38
N PRO A 8 19.63 18.29 40.72
CA PRO A 8 19.09 19.00 39.55
C PRO A 8 18.65 20.43 39.89
N ASP A 9 19.10 21.39 39.08
CA ASP A 9 18.80 22.82 39.23
C ASP A 9 17.31 23.12 38.96
N PRO A 10 16.57 23.67 39.93
CA PRO A 10 15.14 23.97 39.80
C PRO A 10 14.84 25.08 38.77
N ASN A 11 15.85 25.84 38.32
CA ASN A 11 15.67 26.95 37.37
C ASN A 11 15.47 26.51 35.90
N LYS A 12 15.47 25.20 35.60
CA LYS A 12 15.22 24.68 34.25
C LYS A 12 13.77 24.25 33.98
N ALA A 13 12.89 24.37 34.96
CA ALA A 13 11.49 24.02 34.77
C ALA A 13 10.67 25.24 34.31
N SER A 14 10.07 25.10 33.12
CA SER A 14 8.95 25.90 32.65
C SER A 14 9.26 27.29 32.09
N GLN A 15 9.78 27.32 30.85
CA GLN A 15 9.35 28.37 29.93
C GLN A 15 9.09 27.81 28.52
N HIS A 16 7.98 28.27 27.97
CA HIS A 16 7.45 28.10 26.61
C HIS A 16 6.65 26.81 26.38
N HIS A 17 5.35 26.92 26.69
CA HIS A 17 4.31 26.24 25.92
C HIS A 17 4.37 26.78 24.48
N GLY A 18 5.32 26.27 23.70
CA GLY A 18 5.44 26.54 22.27
C GLY A 18 4.60 25.52 21.54
N GLY A 19 3.47 25.98 20.98
CA GLY A 19 2.68 25.17 20.05
C GLY A 19 3.58 24.55 19.01
N VAL A 20 3.33 23.27 18.74
CA VAL A 20 3.93 22.45 17.67
C VAL A 20 4.47 23.33 16.54
N PRO A 21 5.81 23.41 16.38
CA PRO A 21 6.45 24.03 15.23
C PRO A 21 5.70 23.79 13.91
N PRO A 22 5.52 24.80 13.04
CA PRO A 22 4.94 24.60 11.72
C PRO A 22 5.77 23.56 10.95
N GLY A 23 5.28 22.33 10.91
CA GLY A 23 6.06 21.16 10.51
C GLY A 23 5.77 19.89 11.33
N GLU A 24 5.04 19.98 12.45
CA GLU A 24 4.68 18.81 13.29
C GLU A 24 3.30 18.24 13.01
N THR A 25 2.68 18.59 11.88
CA THR A 25 1.88 17.57 11.20
C THR A 25 2.83 16.40 10.97
N PRO A 26 2.56 15.18 11.51
CA PRO A 26 3.31 14.00 11.11
C PRO A 26 3.44 14.04 9.59
N PRO A 27 4.62 13.73 8.99
CA PRO A 27 4.81 13.72 7.55
C PRO A 27 3.59 13.01 6.98
N GLY A 28 2.67 13.80 6.39
CA GLY A 28 1.30 13.35 6.18
C GLY A 28 1.42 12.04 5.49
N GLU A 29 0.90 10.95 6.11
CA GLU A 29 1.17 9.57 5.74
C GLU A 29 1.18 9.52 4.23
N SER A 30 2.40 9.56 3.66
CA SER A 30 2.54 9.72 2.23
C SER A 30 2.25 8.32 1.76
N SER A 31 0.96 8.04 1.57
CA SER A 31 0.39 6.72 1.40
C SER A 31 0.83 6.09 0.07
N THR A 32 1.76 6.73 -0.61
CA THR A 32 2.59 6.20 -1.66
C THR A 32 4.00 6.69 -1.40
N GLY A 33 4.75 5.95 -0.58
CA GLY A 33 6.17 6.19 -0.38
C GLY A 33 6.89 6.34 -1.73
N ALA A 34 7.87 7.23 -1.75
CA ALA A 34 8.74 7.55 -2.90
C ALA A 34 9.65 6.38 -3.30
N GLY A 35 9.06 5.22 -3.59
CA GLY A 35 9.77 3.95 -3.63
C GLY A 35 9.14 2.96 -4.59
N ALA A 36 9.13 3.28 -5.89
CA ALA A 36 9.71 2.26 -6.76
C ALA A 36 11.22 2.34 -6.48
N GLY A 37 11.75 1.41 -5.67
CA GLY A 37 13.19 1.29 -5.46
C GLY A 37 13.95 1.19 -6.80
N PRO A 38 15.29 1.09 -6.79
CA PRO A 38 16.10 1.03 -8.01
C PRO A 38 15.44 0.18 -9.09
N TYR A 39 15.30 0.73 -10.30
CA TYR A 39 14.54 0.11 -11.39
C TYR A 39 14.85 -1.38 -11.47
N ARG A 40 13.83 -2.21 -11.18
CA ARG A 40 13.89 -3.65 -11.45
C ARG A 40 13.24 -3.89 -12.81
N PRO A 41 13.92 -4.59 -13.74
CA PRO A 41 13.25 -5.02 -14.95
C PRO A 41 12.07 -5.92 -14.55
N LEU A 42 10.87 -5.51 -14.95
CA LEU A 42 9.68 -6.34 -14.76
C LEU A 42 9.87 -7.61 -15.60
N THR A 43 10.04 -8.75 -14.93
CA THR A 43 10.01 -10.05 -15.61
C THR A 43 8.66 -10.20 -16.28
N ARG A 44 8.61 -10.77 -17.49
CA ARG A 44 7.38 -11.10 -18.21
C ARG A 44 6.55 -12.07 -17.36
N GLY A 45 5.69 -11.52 -16.50
CA GLY A 45 4.93 -12.28 -15.52
C GLY A 45 3.66 -12.91 -16.09
N TRP A 46 2.98 -13.69 -15.24
CA TRP A 46 1.72 -14.37 -15.52
C TRP A 46 0.49 -13.44 -15.52
N GLY A 47 0.66 -12.13 -15.61
CA GLY A 47 -0.45 -11.16 -15.48
C GLY A 47 -1.58 -11.37 -16.50
N LYS A 48 -1.27 -11.87 -17.69
CA LYS A 48 -2.29 -12.20 -18.71
C LYS A 48 -2.97 -13.56 -18.48
N GLY A 49 -2.39 -14.44 -17.67
CA GLY A 49 -2.87 -15.80 -17.45
C GLY A 49 -4.30 -15.85 -16.90
N PRO A 50 -4.61 -15.18 -15.78
CA PRO A 50 -5.98 -15.14 -15.24
C PRO A 50 -7.01 -14.59 -16.25
N LEU A 51 -6.64 -13.54 -17.00
CA LEU A 51 -7.52 -12.98 -18.03
C LEU A 51 -7.83 -14.00 -19.13
N VAL A 52 -6.82 -14.74 -19.60
CA VAL A 52 -7.01 -15.79 -20.62
C VAL A 52 -7.93 -16.91 -20.11
N VAL A 53 -7.77 -17.33 -18.84
CA VAL A 53 -8.62 -18.35 -18.23
C VAL A 53 -10.08 -17.88 -18.17
N ILE A 54 -10.33 -16.65 -17.74
CA ILE A 54 -11.68 -16.08 -17.69
C ILE A 54 -12.29 -16.02 -19.10
N CYS A 55 -11.53 -15.55 -20.09
CA CYS A 55 -11.98 -15.51 -21.49
C CYS A 55 -12.36 -16.89 -22.01
N LEU A 56 -11.56 -17.93 -21.72
CA LEU A 56 -11.86 -19.30 -22.14
C LEU A 56 -13.15 -19.82 -21.50
N VAL A 57 -13.33 -19.62 -20.19
CA VAL A 57 -14.56 -20.04 -19.50
C VAL A 57 -15.78 -19.32 -20.07
N ALA A 58 -15.68 -18.01 -20.30
CA ALA A 58 -16.74 -17.23 -20.91
C ALA A 58 -17.09 -17.73 -22.32
N LEU A 59 -16.07 -18.07 -23.13
CA LEU A 59 -16.28 -18.64 -24.47
C LEU A 59 -16.98 -20.00 -24.40
N SER A 60 -16.56 -20.87 -23.48
CA SER A 60 -17.18 -22.18 -23.28
C SER A 60 -18.65 -22.04 -22.88
N CYS A 61 -18.98 -21.14 -21.96
CA CYS A 61 -20.36 -20.84 -21.60
C CYS A 61 -21.17 -20.33 -22.81
N ALA A 62 -20.62 -19.37 -23.56
CA ALA A 62 -21.30 -18.82 -24.73
C ALA A 62 -21.58 -19.88 -25.80
N LEU A 63 -20.60 -20.75 -26.10
CA LEU A 63 -20.76 -21.84 -27.05
C LEU A 63 -21.77 -22.88 -26.57
N PHE A 64 -21.81 -23.18 -25.27
CA PHE A 64 -22.81 -24.08 -24.69
C PHE A 64 -24.22 -23.54 -24.90
N PHE A 65 -24.46 -22.27 -24.57
CA PHE A 65 -25.77 -21.65 -24.77
C PHE A 65 -26.13 -21.54 -26.26
N LEU A 66 -25.16 -21.26 -27.12
CA LEU A 66 -25.39 -21.21 -28.56
C LEU A 66 -25.81 -22.58 -29.11
N ALA A 67 -25.11 -23.65 -28.73
CA ALA A 67 -25.45 -25.01 -29.12
C ALA A 67 -26.84 -25.42 -28.58
N TYR A 68 -27.14 -25.07 -27.33
CA TYR A 68 -28.46 -25.30 -26.73
C TYR A 68 -29.57 -24.57 -27.48
N ALA A 69 -29.37 -23.30 -27.85
CA ALA A 69 -30.33 -22.53 -28.61
C ALA A 69 -30.57 -23.11 -30.02
N ILE A 70 -29.52 -23.58 -30.70
CA ILE A 70 -29.64 -24.27 -31.99
C ILE A 70 -30.45 -25.56 -31.83
N MET A 71 -30.17 -26.35 -30.78
CA MET A 71 -30.87 -27.61 -30.53
C MET A 71 -32.37 -27.41 -30.27
N LEU A 72 -32.74 -26.35 -29.54
CA LEU A 72 -34.15 -26.01 -29.30
C LEU A 72 -34.88 -25.46 -30.54
N ASN A 73 -34.13 -24.97 -31.53
CA ASN A 73 -34.67 -24.36 -32.74
C ASN A 73 -34.76 -25.34 -33.92
N ILE A 74 -34.26 -26.57 -33.77
CA ILE A 74 -34.48 -27.69 -34.69
C ILE A 74 -35.78 -28.40 -34.32
#